data_AF-A0A4E0QWK3-F1
#
_entry.id   AF-A0A4E0QWK3-F1
#
_cell.length_a   1.000
_cell.length_b   1.000
_cell.length_c   1.000
_cell.angle_alpha   90.00
_cell.angle_beta   90.00
_cell.angle_gamma   90.00
#
_symmetry.space_group_name_H-M   'P 1'
#
loop_
_entity.id
_entity.type
_entity.pdbx_description
1 polymer ?
#
loop_
_entity_poly.entity_id
_entity_poly.type
_entity_poly.pdbx_seq_one_letter_code
_entity_poly.pdbx_strand_id
1 'polypeptide(L)'
;MLLRFGVSNYRSISDYQELLLAASSLKEHPLPVISVNGLDSKILPAIAIYGANASGKSNVLQAFAFMRLMVLKSHINGSATGGIARIPFQLDPEVLKQPSHFDCDVLIDKVRYHYGFVVDDDRVREEWLYAYPSKHRQVWFHRKYNEKPTFYFGKFLKGKNKTIEALTRDNSLFLSAAAQNNHKQLSKIYRYFEKNYFLRLNAGHGFGHSQMSYLDNGMIKTRIIEFLKEADTGIIEARVEKLESAVTDKSIIENIQTALYDLSEIKNSNVNDTLHFGHQSVGFNSTFLRLADESRGTLQLLILLAPLFEALESGKVIIIDELDTSL
;
A
#
# COMPACT_ATOMS: atom_id res chain seq x y z
N MET A 1 -8.90 -1.14 -7.56
CA MET A 1 -8.14 -2.34 -7.97
C MET A 1 -7.03 -1.90 -8.90
N LEU A 2 -5.80 -2.33 -8.63
CA LEU A 2 -4.65 -2.10 -9.52
C LEU A 2 -4.78 -3.04 -10.73
N LEU A 3 -4.49 -2.56 -11.92
CA LEU A 3 -4.54 -3.34 -13.18
C LEU A 3 -3.16 -3.44 -13.82
N ARG A 4 -2.37 -2.37 -13.71
CA ARG A 4 -1.00 -2.30 -14.22
C ARG A 4 -0.19 -1.32 -13.37
N PHE A 5 1.08 -1.60 -13.17
CA PHE A 5 2.06 -0.65 -12.66
C PHE A 5 3.29 -0.64 -13.55
N GLY A 6 3.80 0.54 -13.90
CA GLY A 6 4.98 0.73 -14.73
C GLY A 6 5.99 1.65 -14.05
N VAL A 7 7.27 1.36 -14.26
CA VAL A 7 8.38 2.12 -13.71
C VAL A 7 9.60 2.07 -14.64
N SER A 8 10.32 3.19 -14.75
CA SER A 8 11.68 3.21 -15.31
C SER A 8 12.61 4.10 -14.48
N ASN A 9 13.91 3.86 -14.61
CA ASN A 9 14.97 4.60 -13.93
C ASN A 9 14.73 4.74 -12.41
N TYR A 10 14.66 3.60 -11.72
CA TYR A 10 14.47 3.53 -10.28
C TYR A 10 15.24 2.37 -9.68
N ARG A 11 16.16 2.66 -8.75
CA ARG A 11 17.01 1.67 -8.06
C ARG A 11 17.71 0.71 -9.03
N SER A 12 17.31 -0.56 -9.10
CA SER A 12 17.91 -1.53 -10.03
C SER A 12 17.21 -1.63 -11.38
N ILE A 13 16.22 -0.76 -11.65
CA ILE A 13 15.40 -0.77 -12.87
C ILE A 13 15.88 0.38 -13.76
N SER A 14 16.60 0.07 -14.84
CA SER A 14 17.03 1.05 -15.84
C SER A 14 15.89 1.37 -16.79
N ASP A 15 15.51 0.39 -17.61
CA ASP A 15 14.50 0.52 -18.66
C ASP A 15 13.09 0.43 -18.09
N TYR A 16 12.11 0.85 -18.89
CA TYR A 16 10.71 0.73 -18.51
C TYR A 16 10.30 -0.74 -18.36
N GLN A 17 9.81 -1.06 -17.17
CA GLN A 17 9.26 -2.37 -16.81
C GLN A 17 7.81 -2.20 -16.38
N GLU A 18 6.99 -3.20 -16.66
CA GLU A 18 5.59 -3.20 -16.24
C GLU A 18 5.14 -4.52 -15.61
N LEU A 19 4.30 -4.39 -14.59
CA LEU A 19 3.56 -5.46 -13.96
C LEU A 19 2.11 -5.38 -14.43
N LEU A 20 1.63 -6.41 -15.12
CA LEU A 20 0.27 -6.48 -15.68
C LEU A 20 -0.58 -7.53 -14.94
N LEU A 21 -1.75 -7.13 -14.43
CA LEU A 21 -2.69 -8.01 -13.73
C LEU A 21 -3.78 -8.58 -14.65
N ALA A 22 -3.68 -8.41 -15.97
CA ALA A 22 -4.60 -9.02 -16.92
C ALA A 22 -4.36 -10.53 -16.99
N ALA A 23 -5.43 -11.31 -16.86
CA ALA A 23 -5.38 -12.75 -17.03
C ALA A 23 -5.15 -13.10 -18.51
N SER A 24 -4.21 -14.00 -18.76
CA SER A 24 -4.00 -14.60 -20.07
C SER A 24 -5.00 -15.73 -20.34
N SER A 25 -5.10 -16.17 -21.59
CA SER A 25 -6.00 -17.26 -22.00
C SER A 25 -5.48 -18.67 -21.68
N LEU A 26 -4.56 -18.81 -20.71
CA LEU A 26 -3.98 -20.10 -20.33
C LEU A 26 -5.07 -21.03 -19.78
N LYS A 27 -5.23 -22.20 -20.41
CA LYS A 27 -6.29 -23.18 -20.10
C LYS A 27 -5.84 -24.26 -19.11
N GLU A 28 -4.54 -24.37 -18.83
CA GLU A 28 -3.94 -25.50 -18.11
C GLU A 28 -4.20 -25.46 -16.60
N HIS A 29 -4.43 -24.27 -16.04
CA HIS A 29 -4.83 -24.07 -14.66
C HIS A 29 -5.97 -23.05 -14.58
N PRO A 30 -7.23 -23.47 -14.38
CA PRO A 30 -8.35 -22.55 -14.21
C PRO A 30 -8.21 -21.87 -12.84
N LEU A 31 -7.34 -20.87 -12.75
CA LEU A 31 -7.25 -20.02 -11.58
C LEU A 31 -8.53 -19.18 -11.45
N PRO A 32 -8.98 -18.89 -10.23
CA PRO A 32 -10.04 -17.92 -10.02
C PRO A 32 -9.61 -16.56 -10.58
N VAL A 33 -10.44 -16.02 -11.45
CA VAL A 33 -10.21 -14.74 -12.15
C VAL A 33 -11.36 -13.80 -11.87
N ILE A 34 -11.05 -12.52 -11.69
CA ILE A 34 -12.04 -11.48 -11.43
C ILE A 34 -12.57 -10.97 -12.77
N SER A 35 -13.88 -11.08 -12.96
CA SER A 35 -14.57 -10.47 -14.10
C SER A 35 -15.13 -9.13 -13.68
N VAL A 36 -14.77 -8.07 -14.38
CA VAL A 36 -15.27 -6.72 -14.13
C VAL A 36 -16.09 -6.26 -15.34
N ASN A 37 -17.35 -5.91 -15.09
CA ASN A 37 -18.19 -5.29 -16.11
C ASN A 37 -17.53 -4.02 -16.64
N GLY A 38 -17.23 -3.98 -17.94
CA GLY A 38 -16.58 -2.84 -18.60
C GLY A 38 -15.09 -2.99 -18.85
N LEU A 39 -14.47 -4.11 -18.44
CA LEU A 39 -13.14 -4.51 -18.90
C LEU A 39 -13.27 -5.68 -19.89
N ASP A 40 -12.56 -5.60 -21.01
CA ASP A 40 -12.53 -6.68 -22.01
C ASP A 40 -11.75 -7.91 -21.51
N SER A 41 -10.81 -7.70 -20.58
CA SER A 41 -9.98 -8.75 -19.99
C SER A 41 -10.41 -9.09 -18.57
N LYS A 42 -10.29 -10.38 -18.24
CA LYS A 42 -10.34 -10.87 -16.86
C LYS A 42 -9.08 -10.46 -16.09
N ILE A 43 -9.18 -10.30 -14.78
CA ILE A 43 -8.11 -9.82 -13.92
C ILE A 43 -7.65 -10.93 -12.96
N LEU A 44 -6.33 -11.02 -12.76
CA LEU A 44 -5.72 -11.91 -11.77
C LEU A 44 -5.86 -11.31 -10.37
N PRO A 45 -6.37 -12.07 -9.38
CA PRO A 45 -6.51 -11.58 -8.01
C PRO A 45 -5.17 -11.46 -7.27
N ALA A 46 -4.13 -12.15 -7.74
CA ALA A 46 -2.80 -12.17 -7.13
C ALA A 46 -1.71 -12.30 -8.20
N ILE A 47 -0.53 -11.74 -7.90
CA ILE A 47 0.72 -11.96 -8.63
C ILE A 47 1.82 -12.28 -7.63
N ALA A 48 2.66 -13.26 -7.98
CA ALA A 48 3.92 -13.51 -7.29
C ALA A 48 5.09 -13.21 -8.24
N ILE A 49 6.13 -12.54 -7.74
CA ILE A 49 7.34 -12.21 -8.50
C ILE A 49 8.45 -13.11 -7.96
N TYR A 50 8.92 -14.05 -8.79
CA TYR A 50 10.05 -14.94 -8.46
C TYR A 50 11.27 -14.61 -9.32
N GLY A 51 12.45 -14.86 -8.76
CA GLY A 51 13.72 -14.56 -9.44
C GLY A 51 14.89 -14.67 -8.47
N ALA A 52 16.10 -14.72 -9.01
CA ALA A 52 17.32 -14.85 -8.21
C ALA A 52 17.49 -13.70 -7.19
N ASN A 53 18.37 -13.91 -6.20
CA ASN A 53 18.77 -12.84 -5.29
C ASN A 53 19.36 -11.66 -6.09
N ALA A 54 19.10 -10.43 -5.61
CA ALA A 54 19.48 -9.19 -6.27
C ALA A 54 18.88 -8.94 -7.68
N SER A 55 17.86 -9.70 -8.11
CA SER A 55 17.21 -9.49 -9.41
C SER A 55 16.25 -8.29 -9.48
N GLY A 56 16.14 -7.47 -8.42
CA GLY A 56 15.33 -6.25 -8.42
C GLY A 56 13.85 -6.40 -8.04
N LYS A 57 13.40 -7.57 -7.58
CA LYS A 57 11.98 -7.82 -7.20
C LYS A 57 11.46 -6.81 -6.16
N SER A 58 12.18 -6.67 -5.05
CA SER A 58 11.91 -5.69 -4.01
C SER A 58 11.87 -4.26 -4.53
N ASN A 59 12.69 -3.94 -5.54
CA ASN A 59 12.74 -2.61 -6.13
C ASN A 59 11.47 -2.27 -6.93
N VAL A 60 10.78 -3.25 -7.51
CA VAL A 60 9.45 -3.05 -8.12
C VAL A 60 8.42 -2.65 -7.05
N LEU A 61 8.44 -3.32 -5.90
CA LEU A 61 7.51 -3.01 -4.80
C LEU A 61 7.84 -1.65 -4.15
N GLN A 62 9.13 -1.34 -4.01
CA GLN A 62 9.61 -0.04 -3.53
C GLN A 62 9.27 1.09 -4.51
N ALA A 63 9.30 0.85 -5.82
CA ALA A 63 8.86 1.81 -6.83
C ALA A 63 7.38 2.15 -6.66
N PHE A 64 6.53 1.14 -6.44
CA PHE A 64 5.11 1.37 -6.16
C PHE A 64 4.91 2.15 -4.86
N ALA A 65 5.67 1.82 -3.80
CA ALA A 65 5.64 2.56 -2.55
C ALA A 65 6.07 4.02 -2.72
N PHE A 66 7.09 4.29 -3.54
CA PHE A 66 7.50 5.65 -3.89
C PHE A 66 6.41 6.40 -4.65
N MET A 67 5.76 5.75 -5.63
CA MET A 67 4.62 6.34 -6.33
C MET A 67 3.51 6.75 -5.36
N ARG A 68 3.13 5.85 -4.45
CA ARG A 68 2.14 6.12 -3.40
C ARG A 68 2.61 7.25 -2.48
N LEU A 69 3.87 7.25 -2.04
CA LEU A 69 4.44 8.30 -1.19
C LEU A 69 4.33 9.67 -1.87
N MET A 70 4.72 9.78 -3.14
CA MET A 70 4.62 11.02 -3.91
C MET A 70 3.18 11.52 -3.98
N VAL A 71 2.23 10.64 -4.32
CA VAL A 71 0.80 10.99 -4.37
C VAL A 71 0.31 11.49 -3.01
N LEU A 72 0.70 10.86 -1.91
CA LEU A 72 0.17 11.20 -0.60
C LEU A 72 0.86 12.40 0.05
N LYS A 73 2.16 12.59 -0.17
CA LYS A 73 3.00 13.48 0.64
C LYS A 73 3.70 14.61 -0.12
N SER A 74 3.78 14.59 -1.45
CA SER A 74 4.52 15.64 -2.21
C SER A 74 3.99 17.06 -1.97
N HIS A 75 2.70 17.22 -1.67
CA HIS A 75 2.10 18.53 -1.36
C HIS A 75 2.15 18.88 0.14
N ILE A 76 1.98 17.90 1.03
CA ILE A 76 1.87 18.16 2.48
C ILE A 76 3.26 18.34 3.11
N ASN A 77 4.21 17.46 2.78
CA ASN A 77 5.50 17.38 3.46
C ASN A 77 6.65 18.01 2.66
N GLY A 78 6.40 18.47 1.44
CA GLY A 78 7.42 19.07 0.58
C GLY A 78 7.79 20.48 1.04
N SER A 79 9.10 20.76 1.15
CA SER A 79 9.60 22.14 1.23
C SER A 79 9.40 22.83 -0.12
N ALA A 80 9.03 24.11 -0.13
CA ALA A 80 8.93 24.89 -1.37
C ALA A 80 10.28 25.06 -2.10
N THR A 81 11.38 24.92 -1.37
CA THR A 81 12.76 25.02 -1.89
C THR A 81 13.49 23.68 -1.93
N GLY A 82 12.84 22.59 -1.49
CA GLY A 82 13.44 21.26 -1.48
C GLY A 82 13.24 20.51 -2.79
N GLY A 83 14.12 19.55 -3.08
CA GLY A 83 13.98 18.64 -4.21
C GLY A 83 13.02 17.47 -3.96
N ILE A 84 13.02 16.52 -4.89
CA ILE A 84 12.33 15.24 -4.79
C ILE A 84 13.37 14.17 -4.43
N ALA A 85 13.19 13.48 -3.31
CA ALA A 85 14.07 12.42 -2.84
C ALA A 85 13.86 11.11 -3.63
N ARG A 86 14.09 11.14 -4.94
CA ARG A 86 14.08 9.94 -5.79
C ARG A 86 15.39 9.16 -5.64
N ILE A 87 15.35 7.87 -5.97
CA ILE A 87 16.53 7.00 -6.02
C ILE A 87 16.59 6.37 -7.43
N PRO A 88 17.28 7.02 -8.37
CA PRO A 88 17.37 6.55 -9.76
C PRO A 88 18.25 5.30 -9.91
N PHE A 89 18.31 4.78 -11.14
CA PHE A 89 19.29 3.77 -11.51
C PHE A 89 20.69 4.37 -11.54
N GLN A 90 21.63 3.76 -10.80
CA GLN A 90 22.95 4.34 -10.54
C GLN A 90 24.09 3.76 -11.39
N LEU A 91 23.89 2.60 -12.01
CA LEU A 91 24.98 1.87 -12.69
C LEU A 91 25.21 2.32 -14.14
N ASP A 92 24.46 3.31 -14.61
CA ASP A 92 24.63 3.93 -15.92
C ASP A 92 24.60 5.47 -15.74
N PRO A 93 25.71 6.18 -16.00
CA PRO A 93 25.79 7.63 -15.84
C PRO A 93 24.83 8.44 -16.73
N GLU A 94 24.41 7.89 -17.87
CA GLU A 94 23.45 8.55 -18.75
C GLU A 94 22.03 8.34 -18.26
N VAL A 95 21.67 7.13 -17.82
CA VAL A 95 20.36 6.84 -17.20
C VAL A 95 20.20 7.60 -15.87
N LEU A 96 21.26 7.74 -15.07
CA LEU A 96 21.24 8.46 -13.80
C LEU A 96 20.72 9.91 -13.93
N LYS A 97 21.10 10.58 -15.02
CA LYS A 97 20.69 11.97 -15.34
C LYS A 97 19.27 12.05 -15.88
N GLN A 98 18.71 10.95 -16.37
CA GLN A 98 17.34 10.93 -16.88
C GLN A 98 16.35 11.05 -15.72
N PRO A 99 15.14 11.57 -15.96
CA PRO A 99 14.05 11.50 -15.00
C PRO A 99 13.61 10.04 -14.73
N SER A 100 12.95 9.84 -13.60
CA SER A 100 12.28 8.58 -13.25
C SER A 100 10.80 8.65 -13.64
N HIS A 101 10.28 7.56 -14.22
CA HIS A 101 8.89 7.45 -14.68
C HIS A 101 8.11 6.50 -13.79
N PHE A 102 6.88 6.87 -13.45
CA PHE A 102 5.95 6.02 -12.71
C PHE A 102 4.55 6.18 -13.27
N ASP A 103 3.87 5.07 -13.54
CA ASP A 103 2.48 5.11 -13.95
C ASP A 103 1.72 3.85 -13.57
N CYS A 104 0.40 3.95 -13.54
CA CYS A 104 -0.46 2.83 -13.21
C CYS A 104 -1.82 2.93 -13.91
N ASP A 105 -2.40 1.76 -14.14
CA ASP A 105 -3.82 1.64 -14.47
C ASP A 105 -4.58 1.13 -13.26
N VAL A 106 -5.63 1.85 -12.87
CA VAL A 106 -6.45 1.53 -11.70
C VAL A 106 -7.93 1.56 -12.07
N LEU A 107 -8.69 0.64 -11.49
CA LEU A 107 -10.14 0.59 -11.60
C LEU A 107 -10.77 1.12 -10.30
N ILE A 108 -11.58 2.19 -10.42
CA ILE A 108 -12.26 2.83 -9.29
C ILE A 108 -13.72 3.11 -9.67
N ASP A 109 -14.68 2.52 -8.95
CA ASP A 109 -16.12 2.54 -9.25
C ASP A 109 -16.42 2.22 -10.73
N LYS A 110 -15.87 1.11 -11.23
CA LYS A 110 -16.02 0.62 -12.61
C LYS A 110 -15.46 1.54 -13.71
N VAL A 111 -14.74 2.60 -13.34
CA VAL A 111 -14.03 3.46 -14.30
C VAL A 111 -12.54 3.16 -14.23
N ARG A 112 -11.93 2.89 -15.39
CA ARG A 112 -10.48 2.74 -15.51
C ARG A 112 -9.84 4.13 -15.57
N TYR A 113 -8.76 4.30 -14.83
CA TYR A 113 -7.93 5.49 -14.82
C TYR A 113 -6.49 5.10 -15.16
N HIS A 114 -5.85 5.91 -15.97
CA HIS A 114 -4.41 5.85 -16.23
C HIS A 114 -3.79 7.09 -15.62
N TYR A 115 -2.96 6.91 -14.60
CA TYR A 115 -2.30 7.99 -13.86
C TYR A 115 -0.80 7.78 -13.88
N GLY A 116 -0.03 8.85 -14.09
CA GLY A 116 1.42 8.75 -14.03
C GLY A 116 2.10 10.11 -13.93
N PHE A 117 3.39 10.05 -13.64
CA PHE A 117 4.25 11.21 -13.55
C PHE A 117 5.71 10.85 -13.86
N VAL A 118 6.46 11.88 -14.24
CA VAL A 118 7.90 11.85 -14.47
C VAL A 118 8.54 12.90 -13.57
N VAL A 119 9.57 12.50 -12.83
CA VAL A 119 10.25 13.36 -11.84
C VAL A 119 11.77 13.26 -11.97
N ASP A 120 12.47 14.36 -11.74
CA ASP A 120 13.91 14.34 -11.47
C ASP A 120 14.19 14.68 -10.00
N ASP A 121 15.43 15.05 -9.69
CA ASP A 121 15.85 15.38 -8.32
C ASP A 121 15.24 16.69 -7.80
N ASP A 122 14.70 17.54 -8.67
CA ASP A 122 14.19 18.86 -8.30
C ASP A 122 12.66 18.94 -8.37
N ARG A 123 12.06 18.38 -9.43
CA ARG A 123 10.70 18.73 -9.84
C ARG A 123 9.96 17.64 -10.61
N VAL A 124 8.65 17.82 -10.69
CA VAL A 124 7.75 17.07 -11.57
C VAL A 124 7.93 17.58 -12.99
N ARG A 125 8.52 16.76 -13.86
CA ARG A 125 8.73 17.05 -15.28
C ARG A 125 7.47 16.84 -16.11
N GLU A 126 6.68 15.85 -15.78
CA GLU A 126 5.41 15.57 -16.44
C GLU A 126 4.44 14.88 -15.48
N GLU A 127 3.14 15.13 -15.61
CA GLU A 127 2.09 14.46 -14.84
C GLU A 127 0.79 14.39 -15.65
N TRP A 128 0.11 13.25 -15.63
CA TRP A 128 -1.13 13.06 -16.38
C TRP A 128 -2.13 12.23 -15.60
N LEU A 129 -3.41 12.48 -15.90
CA LEU A 129 -4.50 11.62 -15.52
C LEU A 129 -5.51 11.51 -16.66
N TYR A 130 -5.76 10.27 -17.08
CA TYR A 130 -6.75 9.94 -18.08
C TYR A 130 -7.82 9.03 -17.48
N ALA A 131 -9.07 9.27 -17.83
CA ALA A 131 -10.21 8.46 -17.42
C ALA A 131 -10.83 7.75 -18.62
N TYR A 132 -11.33 6.54 -18.39
CA TYR A 132 -12.01 5.71 -19.38
C TYR A 132 -13.38 5.28 -18.83
N PRO A 133 -14.35 6.21 -18.69
CA PRO A 133 -15.72 5.84 -18.28
C PRO A 133 -16.49 5.12 -19.39
N SER A 134 -15.95 5.13 -20.60
CA SER A 134 -16.39 4.38 -21.78
C SER A 134 -15.14 3.95 -22.57
N LYS A 135 -15.31 3.45 -23.79
CA LYS A 135 -14.19 3.07 -24.67
C LYS A 135 -13.25 4.23 -25.01
N HIS A 136 -13.72 5.48 -24.96
CA HIS A 136 -12.92 6.64 -25.34
C HIS A 136 -12.19 7.28 -24.15
N ARG A 137 -10.91 7.60 -24.36
CA ARG A 137 -10.06 8.32 -23.41
C ARG A 137 -10.59 9.72 -23.16
N GLN A 138 -10.79 10.07 -21.89
CA GLN A 138 -10.97 11.44 -21.43
C GLN A 138 -9.67 11.92 -20.78
N VAL A 139 -9.05 12.96 -21.32
CA VAL A 139 -7.97 13.64 -20.60
C VAL A 139 -8.60 14.45 -19.48
N TRP A 140 -8.23 14.17 -18.23
CA TRP A 140 -8.65 15.01 -17.11
C TRP A 140 -7.67 16.17 -16.96
N PHE A 141 -6.38 15.85 -16.79
CA PHE A 141 -5.33 16.85 -16.88
C PHE A 141 -4.05 16.27 -17.47
N HIS A 142 -3.21 17.18 -17.96
CA HIS A 142 -1.83 16.92 -18.33
C HIS A 142 -0.99 18.15 -17.96
N ARG A 143 0.12 17.95 -17.29
CA ARG A 143 1.10 18.96 -16.92
C ARG A 143 2.42 18.56 -17.55
N LYS A 144 3.12 19.51 -18.17
CA LYS A 144 4.48 19.33 -18.66
C LYS A 144 5.36 20.51 -18.29
N TYR A 145 6.56 20.23 -17.81
CA TYR A 145 7.57 21.23 -17.46
C TYR A 145 8.53 21.42 -18.62
N ASN A 146 8.58 22.63 -19.18
CA ASN A 146 9.61 23.06 -20.13
C ASN A 146 10.49 24.13 -19.46
N GLU A 147 10.30 25.41 -19.78
CA GLU A 147 10.86 26.53 -19.02
C GLU A 147 10.05 26.78 -17.73
N LYS A 148 8.72 26.59 -17.82
CA LYS A 148 7.73 26.69 -16.76
C LYS A 148 6.68 25.59 -16.88
N PRO A 149 5.95 25.22 -15.82
CA PRO A 149 4.89 24.21 -15.92
C PRO A 149 3.73 24.73 -16.77
N THR A 150 3.31 23.92 -17.73
CA THR A 150 2.12 24.19 -18.57
C THR A 150 1.06 23.14 -18.29
N PHE A 151 -0.16 23.58 -17.98
CA PHE A 151 -1.29 22.72 -17.67
C PHE A 151 -2.34 22.74 -18.77
N TYR A 152 -2.72 21.55 -19.20
CA TYR A 152 -3.92 21.28 -19.98
C TYR A 152 -4.98 20.64 -19.08
N PHE A 153 -6.18 21.21 -19.07
CA PHE A 153 -7.34 20.66 -18.39
C PHE A 153 -8.39 20.28 -19.43
N GLY A 154 -8.74 19.00 -19.50
CA GLY A 154 -9.75 18.53 -20.42
C GLY A 154 -11.16 18.91 -19.95
N LYS A 155 -12.10 19.00 -20.90
CA LYS A 155 -13.50 19.44 -20.66
C LYS A 155 -14.26 18.66 -19.58
N PHE A 156 -13.82 17.45 -19.25
CA PHE A 156 -14.43 16.54 -18.27
C PHE A 156 -13.86 16.67 -16.86
N LEU A 157 -12.76 17.41 -16.67
CA LEU A 157 -12.26 17.75 -15.34
C LEU A 157 -12.92 19.05 -14.85
N LYS A 158 -13.88 18.92 -13.95
CA LYS A 158 -14.60 20.02 -13.32
C LYS A 158 -13.96 20.38 -11.98
N GLY A 159 -13.94 21.67 -11.66
CA GLY A 159 -13.38 22.17 -10.41
C GLY A 159 -12.62 23.46 -10.59
N LYS A 160 -12.01 23.95 -9.51
CA LYS A 160 -11.18 25.17 -9.48
C LYS A 160 -9.75 24.89 -9.98
N ASN A 161 -9.62 24.28 -11.16
CA ASN A 161 -8.34 23.75 -11.66
C ASN A 161 -7.25 24.83 -11.76
N LYS A 162 -7.61 26.02 -12.27
CA LYS A 162 -6.67 27.15 -12.41
C LYS A 162 -6.20 27.73 -11.08
N THR A 163 -7.06 27.74 -10.06
CA THR A 163 -6.66 28.14 -8.71
C THR A 163 -5.69 27.13 -8.12
N ILE A 164 -5.97 25.83 -8.27
CA ILE A 164 -5.11 24.77 -7.74
C ILE A 164 -3.78 24.72 -8.50
N GLU A 165 -3.78 24.97 -9.80
CA GLU A 165 -2.56 25.13 -10.62
C GLU A 165 -1.63 26.18 -10.00
N ALA A 166 -2.15 27.36 -9.66
CA ALA A 166 -1.37 28.43 -9.03
C ALA A 166 -0.82 28.06 -7.64
N LEU A 167 -1.46 27.11 -6.94
CA LEU A 167 -1.01 26.60 -5.64
C LEU A 167 -0.07 25.39 -5.77
N THR A 168 0.09 24.83 -6.97
CA THR A 168 0.87 23.61 -7.19
C THR A 168 2.33 23.96 -7.40
N ARG A 169 3.19 23.51 -6.48
CA ARG A 169 4.64 23.69 -6.56
C ARG A 169 5.27 22.82 -7.66
N ASP A 170 6.49 23.17 -8.07
CA ASP A 170 7.22 22.41 -9.09
C ASP A 170 7.61 21.01 -8.63
N ASN A 171 7.91 20.83 -7.35
CA ASN A 171 8.20 19.54 -6.74
C ASN A 171 6.97 18.78 -6.22
N SER A 172 5.76 19.29 -6.49
CA SER A 172 4.51 18.72 -5.99
C SER A 172 3.64 18.23 -7.14
N LEU A 173 3.04 17.05 -6.95
CA LEU A 173 2.05 16.53 -7.88
C LEU A 173 0.76 17.36 -7.80
N PHE A 174 0.19 17.68 -8.95
CA PHE A 174 -1.10 18.33 -9.08
C PHE A 174 -2.22 17.48 -8.48
N LEU A 175 -2.17 16.15 -8.62
CA LEU A 175 -3.13 15.26 -7.95
C LEU A 175 -3.13 15.48 -6.42
N SER A 176 -1.94 15.58 -5.82
CA SER A 176 -1.77 15.83 -4.38
C SER A 176 -2.31 17.20 -3.99
N ALA A 177 -1.90 18.25 -4.71
CA ALA A 177 -2.38 19.62 -4.46
C ALA A 177 -3.90 19.74 -4.58
N ALA A 178 -4.48 19.09 -5.59
CA ALA A 178 -5.91 19.08 -5.82
C ALA A 178 -6.69 18.40 -4.69
N ALA A 179 -6.18 17.28 -4.17
CA ALA A 179 -6.81 16.59 -3.05
C ALA A 179 -6.81 17.46 -1.77
N GLN A 180 -5.68 18.10 -1.45
CA GLN A 180 -5.57 19.00 -0.30
C GLN A 180 -6.47 20.24 -0.42
N ASN A 181 -6.78 20.66 -1.65
CA ASN A 181 -7.68 21.76 -1.94
C ASN A 181 -9.13 21.30 -2.24
N ASN A 182 -9.53 20.14 -1.71
CA ASN A 182 -10.91 19.61 -1.78
C ASN A 182 -11.46 19.43 -3.21
N HIS A 183 -10.60 19.13 -4.19
CA HIS A 183 -11.03 18.89 -5.55
C HIS A 183 -11.82 17.58 -5.65
N LYS A 184 -13.15 17.64 -5.80
CA LYS A 184 -14.06 16.47 -5.75
C LYS A 184 -13.62 15.27 -6.59
N GLN A 185 -13.36 15.45 -7.90
CA GLN A 185 -12.98 14.35 -8.80
C GLN A 185 -11.59 13.77 -8.46
N LEU A 186 -10.57 14.61 -8.32
CA LEU A 186 -9.18 14.17 -8.06
C LEU A 186 -9.01 13.59 -6.66
N SER A 187 -9.78 14.05 -5.67
CA SER A 187 -9.81 13.47 -4.32
C SER A 187 -10.27 12.01 -4.30
N LYS A 188 -11.05 11.56 -5.30
CA LYS A 188 -11.39 10.13 -5.44
C LYS A 188 -10.16 9.30 -5.81
N ILE A 189 -9.32 9.80 -6.72
CA ILE A 189 -8.10 9.14 -7.15
C ILE A 189 -7.07 9.16 -6.02
N TYR A 190 -6.90 10.30 -5.33
CA TYR A 190 -6.02 10.40 -4.15
C TYR A 190 -6.41 9.39 -3.06
N ARG A 191 -7.70 9.34 -2.67
CA ARG A 191 -8.21 8.40 -1.66
C ARG A 191 -7.99 6.94 -2.03
N TYR A 192 -7.92 6.64 -3.34
CA TYR A 192 -7.58 5.30 -3.78
C TYR A 192 -6.18 4.90 -3.30
N PHE A 193 -5.17 5.74 -3.53
CA PHE A 193 -3.80 5.52 -3.03
C PHE A 193 -3.72 5.56 -1.50
N GLU A 194 -4.54 6.38 -0.84
CA GLU A 194 -4.54 6.49 0.63
C GLU A 194 -5.03 5.19 1.29
N LYS A 195 -6.22 4.70 0.90
CA LYS A 195 -6.98 3.71 1.67
C LYS A 195 -6.93 2.28 1.15
N ASN A 196 -6.52 2.06 -0.11
CA ASN A 196 -6.68 0.76 -0.78
C ASN A 196 -5.41 -0.09 -0.77
N TYR A 197 -4.39 0.27 0.02
CA TYR A 197 -3.09 -0.40 -0.02
C TYR A 197 -2.54 -0.70 1.37
N PHE A 198 -2.12 -1.95 1.57
CA PHE A 198 -1.28 -2.38 2.68
C PHE A 198 0.09 -2.78 2.12
N LEU A 199 1.17 -2.19 2.62
CA LEU A 199 2.53 -2.48 2.15
C LEU A 199 3.39 -2.99 3.32
N ARG A 200 3.93 -4.20 3.16
CA ARG A 200 4.94 -4.78 4.03
C ARG A 200 6.21 -5.05 3.23
N LEU A 201 7.08 -4.05 3.18
CA LEU A 201 8.32 -4.09 2.37
C LEU A 201 9.56 -4.51 3.14
N ASN A 202 9.46 -4.63 4.46
CA ASN A 202 10.54 -5.09 5.33
C ASN A 202 9.97 -6.18 6.27
N ALA A 203 10.36 -7.44 6.07
CA ALA A 203 9.95 -8.55 6.95
C ALA A 203 10.55 -8.44 8.37
N GLY A 204 11.57 -7.59 8.57
CA GLY A 204 12.33 -7.46 9.82
C GLY A 204 11.73 -6.57 10.91
N HIS A 205 10.64 -5.84 10.65
CA HIS A 205 9.92 -5.15 11.73
C HIS A 205 8.94 -6.14 12.37
N GLY A 206 9.28 -6.58 13.57
CA GLY A 206 8.50 -7.53 14.37
C GLY A 206 7.09 -7.05 14.72
N PHE A 207 6.39 -7.86 15.52
CA PHE A 207 5.03 -7.64 16.01
C PHE A 207 4.90 -6.26 16.68
N GLY A 208 4.41 -5.26 15.93
CA GLY A 208 4.19 -3.90 16.44
C GLY A 208 2.77 -3.72 16.99
N HIS A 209 2.56 -2.73 17.86
CA HIS A 209 1.23 -2.45 18.45
C HIS A 209 0.12 -2.21 17.41
N SER A 210 0.46 -1.70 16.22
CA SER A 210 -0.50 -1.56 15.11
C SER A 210 -1.05 -2.90 14.62
N GLN A 211 -0.29 -3.99 14.76
CA GLN A 211 -0.70 -5.33 14.32
C GLN A 211 -1.71 -5.97 15.30
N MET A 212 -1.59 -5.63 16.59
CA MET A 212 -2.52 -6.06 17.63
C MET A 212 -3.93 -5.47 17.42
N SER A 213 -4.02 -4.24 16.90
CA SER A 213 -5.32 -3.60 16.63
C SER A 213 -6.16 -4.31 15.56
N TYR A 214 -5.55 -5.12 14.68
CA TYR A 214 -6.31 -5.92 13.70
C TYR A 214 -6.96 -7.16 14.33
N LEU A 215 -6.45 -7.61 15.47
CA LEU A 215 -7.00 -8.75 16.23
C LEU A 215 -8.21 -8.35 17.10
N ASP A 216 -8.44 -7.04 17.29
CA ASP A 216 -9.61 -6.50 18.01
C ASP A 216 -10.91 -6.57 17.19
N ASN A 217 -10.83 -6.78 15.87
CA ASN A 217 -12.01 -7.02 15.05
C ASN A 217 -12.43 -8.49 15.15
N GLY A 218 -13.45 -8.78 15.96
CA GLY A 218 -13.87 -10.15 16.31
C GLY A 218 -14.06 -11.11 15.12
N MET A 219 -14.46 -10.63 13.93
CA MET A 219 -14.59 -11.48 12.74
C MET A 219 -13.25 -11.92 12.15
N ILE A 220 -12.26 -11.02 12.13
CA ILE A 220 -10.90 -11.31 11.64
C ILE A 220 -10.23 -12.32 12.57
N LYS A 221 -10.47 -12.19 13.89
CA LYS A 221 -9.97 -13.13 14.89
C LYS A 221 -10.47 -14.56 14.67
N THR A 222 -11.75 -14.76 14.38
CA THR A 222 -12.30 -16.11 14.14
C THR A 222 -11.67 -16.77 12.91
N ARG A 223 -11.56 -16.05 11.80
CA ARG A 223 -10.96 -16.59 10.55
C ARG A 223 -9.49 -16.93 10.68
N ILE A 224 -8.72 -16.10 11.38
CA ILE A 224 -7.30 -16.38 11.68
C ILE A 224 -7.18 -17.68 12.47
N ILE A 225 -8.02 -17.87 13.49
CA ILE A 225 -7.99 -19.08 14.32
C ILE A 225 -8.41 -20.30 13.50
N GLU A 226 -9.47 -20.21 12.69
CA GLU A 226 -9.90 -21.29 11.79
C GLU A 226 -8.77 -21.69 10.83
N PHE A 227 -8.10 -20.71 10.22
CA PHE A 227 -6.95 -20.97 9.36
C PHE A 227 -5.80 -21.67 10.11
N LEU A 228 -5.45 -21.22 11.31
CA LEU A 228 -4.37 -21.81 12.11
C LEU A 228 -4.68 -23.25 12.53
N LYS A 229 -5.96 -23.55 12.83
CA LYS A 229 -6.41 -24.94 13.09
C LYS A 229 -6.19 -25.84 11.89
N GLU A 230 -6.51 -25.36 10.70
CA GLU A 230 -6.35 -26.11 9.45
C GLU A 230 -4.88 -26.24 9.02
N ALA A 231 -4.04 -25.26 9.39
CA ALA A 231 -2.61 -25.20 9.05
C ALA A 231 -1.70 -26.06 9.95
N ASP A 232 -2.26 -26.95 10.78
CA ASP A 232 -1.55 -27.87 11.68
C ASP A 232 -0.52 -27.18 12.61
N THR A 233 -0.84 -25.97 13.10
CA THR A 233 0.05 -25.23 14.00
C THR A 233 -0.04 -25.67 15.46
N GLY A 234 -0.93 -26.64 15.77
CA GLY A 234 -1.26 -27.06 17.14
C GLY A 234 -2.29 -26.15 17.86
N ILE A 235 -2.65 -25.01 17.27
CA ILE A 235 -3.60 -24.06 17.85
C ILE A 235 -5.03 -24.55 17.63
N ILE A 236 -5.79 -24.67 18.72
CA ILE A 236 -7.19 -25.14 18.71
C ILE A 236 -8.19 -24.09 19.19
N GLU A 237 -7.75 -22.98 19.78
CA GLU A 237 -8.58 -21.84 20.14
C GLU A 237 -7.74 -20.60 20.45
N ALA A 238 -8.38 -19.43 20.61
CA ALA A 238 -7.72 -18.25 21.15
C ALA A 238 -8.61 -17.48 22.11
N ARG A 239 -8.01 -16.99 23.18
CA ARG A 239 -8.66 -16.18 24.20
C ARG A 239 -8.00 -14.81 24.24
N VAL A 240 -8.83 -13.77 24.34
CA VAL A 240 -8.32 -12.43 24.71
C VAL A 240 -8.63 -12.27 26.19
N GLU A 241 -7.61 -12.00 26.97
CA GLU A 241 -7.73 -11.67 28.37
C GLU A 241 -7.58 -10.16 28.52
N LYS A 242 -8.59 -9.51 29.09
CA LYS A 242 -8.49 -8.10 29.44
C LYS A 242 -7.70 -8.02 30.73
N LEU A 243 -6.54 -7.37 30.70
CA LEU A 243 -5.89 -6.97 31.95
C LEU A 243 -6.81 -5.95 32.64
N GLU A 244 -7.42 -6.36 33.75
CA GLU A 244 -7.99 -5.40 34.70
C GLU A 244 -6.85 -4.45 35.09
N SER A 245 -7.05 -3.17 34.81
CA SER A 245 -6.03 -2.13 34.94
C SER A 245 -5.59 -1.98 36.40
N ALA A 246 -4.56 -2.72 36.80
CA ALA A 246 -3.87 -2.54 38.07
C ALA A 246 -2.62 -1.68 37.86
N VAL A 247 -2.76 -0.45 37.34
CA VAL A 247 -1.71 0.57 37.48
C VAL A 247 -2.36 1.94 37.69
N THR A 248 -2.35 2.37 38.95
CA THR A 248 -2.89 3.63 39.48
C THR A 248 -1.88 4.77 39.37
N ASP A 249 -1.19 4.93 38.23
CA ASP A 249 -0.31 6.08 38.04
C ASP A 249 -0.36 6.59 36.60
N LYS A 250 -1.19 7.62 36.39
CA LYS A 250 -1.39 8.30 35.10
C LYS A 250 -0.09 8.89 34.54
N SER A 251 0.88 9.21 35.40
CA SER A 251 2.16 9.84 35.04
C SER A 251 3.11 8.92 34.26
N ILE A 252 3.07 7.61 34.52
CA ILE A 252 3.91 6.62 33.82
C ILE A 252 3.33 6.34 32.43
N ILE A 253 2.00 6.28 32.33
CA ILE A 253 1.29 6.11 31.06
C ILE A 253 1.51 7.33 30.15
N GLU A 254 1.48 8.56 30.68
CA GLU A 254 1.75 9.78 29.91
C GLU A 254 3.20 9.84 29.39
N ASN A 255 4.19 9.40 30.17
CA ASN A 255 5.59 9.39 29.72
C ASN A 255 5.86 8.32 28.64
N ILE A 256 5.22 7.14 28.74
CA ILE A 256 5.32 6.10 27.71
C ILE A 256 4.54 6.50 26.46
N GLN A 257 3.36 7.11 26.60
CA GLN A 257 2.60 7.65 25.49
C GLN A 257 3.39 8.75 24.77
N THR A 258 4.04 9.66 25.50
CA THR A 258 4.86 10.74 24.90
C THR A 258 6.06 10.21 24.13
N ALA A 259 6.70 9.12 24.60
CA ALA A 259 7.79 8.46 23.88
C ALA A 259 7.30 7.67 22.63
N LEU A 260 6.05 7.23 22.61
CA LEU A 260 5.43 6.50 21.49
C LEU A 260 4.68 7.42 20.51
N TYR A 261 4.37 8.65 20.90
CA TYR A 261 3.66 9.65 20.09
C TYR A 261 4.46 10.08 18.84
N ASP A 262 5.79 9.92 18.85
CA ASP A 262 6.66 10.28 17.72
C ASP A 262 6.65 9.29 16.55
N LEU A 263 5.99 8.12 16.68
CA LEU A 263 6.07 7.05 15.66
C LEU A 263 4.74 6.54 15.11
N SER A 264 3.57 7.00 15.58
CA SER A 264 2.30 6.58 14.98
C SER A 264 1.13 7.51 15.31
N GLU A 265 0.57 8.14 14.27
CA GLU A 265 -0.74 8.79 14.31
C GLU A 265 -1.87 7.74 14.39
N ILE A 266 -2.12 7.13 15.55
CA ILE A 266 -3.41 6.52 15.85
C ILE A 266 -3.77 6.82 17.31
N LYS A 267 -4.76 7.71 17.49
CA LYS A 267 -5.44 7.94 18.76
C LYS A 267 -6.43 6.79 19.02
N ASN A 268 -6.38 6.24 20.23
CA ASN A 268 -7.41 5.43 20.89
C ASN A 268 -7.63 3.99 20.39
N SER A 269 -6.73 3.08 20.78
CA SER A 269 -7.11 1.68 21.05
C SER A 269 -6.68 1.32 22.47
N ASN A 270 -7.56 0.70 23.26
CA ASN A 270 -7.29 0.29 24.64
C ASN A 270 -6.13 -0.73 24.67
N VAL A 271 -5.00 -0.35 25.24
CA VAL A 271 -3.71 -1.07 25.17
C VAL A 271 -3.60 -2.27 26.13
N ASN A 272 -4.71 -2.83 26.63
CA ASN A 272 -4.67 -3.75 27.79
C ASN A 272 -5.13 -5.20 27.50
N ASP A 273 -5.35 -5.57 26.25
CA ASP A 273 -5.84 -6.90 25.89
C ASP A 273 -4.65 -7.82 25.50
N THR A 274 -4.44 -8.91 26.23
CA THR A 274 -3.42 -9.93 25.91
C THR A 274 -4.07 -11.12 25.20
N LEU A 275 -3.58 -11.43 24.00
CA LEU A 275 -4.02 -12.60 23.24
C LEU A 275 -3.26 -13.85 23.70
N HIS A 276 -4.00 -14.93 23.90
CA HIS A 276 -3.46 -16.25 24.25
C HIS A 276 -4.02 -17.30 23.29
N PHE A 277 -3.20 -18.26 22.88
CA PHE A 277 -3.64 -19.38 22.04
C PHE A 277 -3.73 -20.66 22.86
N GLY A 278 -4.84 -21.37 22.71
CA GLY A 278 -5.05 -22.68 23.31
C GLY A 278 -4.47 -23.77 22.42
N HIS A 279 -3.69 -24.65 23.02
CA HIS A 279 -3.10 -25.84 22.41
C HIS A 279 -3.71 -27.10 23.02
N GLN A 280 -3.79 -28.18 22.24
CA GLN A 280 -4.28 -29.45 22.75
C GLN A 280 -3.27 -30.06 23.74
N SER A 281 -3.69 -30.20 24.99
CA SER A 281 -2.95 -30.90 26.04
C SER A 281 -3.31 -32.39 26.07
N VAL A 282 -2.46 -33.18 26.73
CA VAL A 282 -2.71 -34.60 27.01
C VAL A 282 -4.02 -34.72 27.80
N GLY A 283 -4.99 -35.47 27.28
CA GLY A 283 -6.30 -35.67 27.92
C GLY A 283 -7.42 -34.74 27.43
N PHE A 284 -7.31 -34.15 26.24
CA PHE A 284 -8.33 -33.31 25.59
C PHE A 284 -8.63 -31.95 26.23
N ASN A 285 -7.87 -31.54 27.25
CA ASN A 285 -7.95 -30.18 27.79
C ASN A 285 -7.10 -29.21 26.98
N SER A 286 -7.49 -27.93 26.92
CA SER A 286 -6.68 -26.89 26.30
C SER A 286 -5.72 -26.25 27.31
N THR A 287 -4.48 -26.02 26.89
CA THR A 287 -3.49 -25.21 27.62
C THR A 287 -3.25 -23.93 26.84
N PHE A 288 -3.37 -22.77 27.51
CA PHE A 288 -3.18 -21.48 26.88
C PHE A 288 -1.73 -21.00 27.03
N LEU A 289 -1.11 -20.64 25.92
CA LEU A 289 0.20 -20.01 25.86
C LEU A 289 0.04 -18.52 25.57
N ARG A 290 0.95 -17.71 26.14
CA ARG A 290 1.08 -16.30 25.78
C ARG A 290 1.74 -16.20 24.41
N LEU A 291 1.49 -15.12 23.67
CA LEU A 291 2.18 -14.87 22.40
C LEU A 291 3.71 -14.99 22.50
N ALA A 292 4.32 -14.55 23.60
CA ALA A 292 5.77 -14.61 23.78
C ALA A 292 6.32 -16.05 23.89
N ASP A 293 5.46 -17.01 24.23
CA ASP A 293 5.81 -18.42 24.40
C ASP A 293 5.49 -19.24 23.12
N GLU A 294 4.91 -18.61 22.09
CA GLU A 294 4.61 -19.25 20.80
C GLU A 294 5.85 -19.43 19.92
N SER A 295 5.76 -20.37 18.98
CA SER A 295 6.81 -20.55 17.98
C SER A 295 6.97 -19.29 17.11
N ARG A 296 8.20 -19.01 16.68
CA ARG A 296 8.48 -17.87 15.78
C ARG A 296 7.69 -17.95 14.47
N GLY A 297 7.51 -19.16 13.92
CA GLY A 297 6.73 -19.37 12.69
C GLY A 297 5.25 -19.05 12.89
N THR A 298 4.66 -19.48 14.00
CA THR A 298 3.28 -19.15 14.37
C THR A 298 3.06 -17.64 14.49
N LEU A 299 3.97 -16.95 15.17
CA LEU A 299 3.94 -15.49 15.30
C LEU A 299 4.05 -14.78 13.94
N GLN A 300 4.95 -15.26 13.07
CA GLN A 300 5.14 -14.66 11.76
C GLN A 300 3.93 -14.89 10.83
N LEU A 301 3.32 -16.07 10.90
CA LEU A 301 2.08 -16.37 10.18
C LEU A 301 0.93 -15.48 10.67
N LEU A 302 0.80 -15.23 11.97
CA LEU A 302 -0.19 -14.31 12.53
C LEU A 302 -0.01 -12.87 12.03
N ILE A 303 1.24 -12.38 12.02
CA ILE A 303 1.62 -11.07 11.47
C ILE A 303 1.16 -10.94 10.01
N LEU A 304 1.24 -12.03 9.24
CA LEU A 304 0.87 -12.07 7.84
C LEU A 304 -0.65 -12.16 7.63
N LEU A 305 -1.33 -13.02 8.39
CA LEU A 305 -2.74 -13.34 8.20
C LEU A 305 -3.65 -12.15 8.52
N ALA A 306 -3.36 -11.38 9.56
CA ALA A 306 -4.20 -10.25 9.96
C ALA A 306 -4.41 -9.22 8.83
N PRO A 307 -3.36 -8.63 8.23
CA PRO A 307 -3.53 -7.71 7.10
C PRO A 307 -4.02 -8.41 5.83
N LEU A 308 -3.74 -9.70 5.64
CA LEU A 308 -4.23 -10.48 4.51
C LEU A 308 -5.76 -10.61 4.55
N PHE A 309 -6.32 -11.05 5.68
CA PHE A 309 -7.77 -11.16 5.85
C PHE A 309 -8.46 -9.81 5.76
N GLU A 310 -7.88 -8.76 6.36
CA GLU A 310 -8.44 -7.42 6.21
C GLU A 310 -8.46 -6.99 4.73
N ALA A 311 -7.40 -7.26 3.96
CA ALA A 311 -7.34 -6.93 2.55
C ALA A 311 -8.38 -7.70 1.72
N LEU A 312 -8.56 -8.99 2.01
CA LEU A 312 -9.56 -9.83 1.37
C LEU A 312 -11.00 -9.36 1.66
N GLU A 313 -11.29 -8.93 2.88
CA GLU A 313 -12.63 -8.46 3.28
C GLU A 313 -12.94 -7.05 2.78
N SER A 314 -11.96 -6.15 2.80
CA SER A 314 -12.15 -4.76 2.41
C SER A 314 -11.84 -4.48 0.94
N GLY A 315 -11.37 -5.49 0.18
CA GLY A 315 -10.99 -5.38 -1.22
C GLY A 315 -9.74 -4.52 -1.45
N LYS A 316 -8.86 -4.39 -0.45
CA LYS A 316 -7.59 -3.67 -0.54
C LYS A 316 -6.55 -4.50 -1.30
N VAL A 317 -5.54 -3.83 -1.83
CA VAL A 317 -4.35 -4.45 -2.39
C VAL A 317 -3.33 -4.64 -1.29
N ILE A 318 -2.90 -5.89 -1.08
CA ILE A 318 -1.80 -6.22 -0.20
C ILE A 318 -0.52 -6.42 -1.02
N ILE A 319 0.57 -5.78 -0.59
CA ILE A 319 1.91 -5.92 -1.19
C ILE A 319 2.84 -6.38 -0.10
N ILE A 320 3.44 -7.55 -0.32
CA ILE A 320 4.31 -8.22 0.64
C ILE A 320 5.61 -8.53 -0.07
N ASP A 321 6.72 -8.08 0.51
CA ASP A 321 8.05 -8.49 0.09
C ASP A 321 8.55 -9.64 0.99
N GLU A 322 9.41 -10.49 0.43
CA GLU A 322 10.02 -11.65 1.11
C GLU A 322 9.00 -12.51 1.89
N LEU A 323 8.00 -13.04 1.19
CA LEU A 323 6.98 -13.91 1.77
C LEU A 323 7.59 -15.18 2.39
N ASP A 324 8.69 -15.67 1.82
CA ASP A 324 9.45 -16.85 2.22
C ASP A 324 10.27 -16.64 3.50
N THR A 325 10.82 -15.45 3.73
CA THR A 325 11.45 -15.11 5.03
C THR A 325 10.40 -14.83 6.11
N SER A 326 9.13 -14.77 5.71
CA SER A 326 7.98 -14.46 6.55
C SER A 326 7.12 -15.66 6.90
N LEU A 327 7.57 -16.90 6.67
CA LEU A 327 6.84 -18.12 7.03
C LEU A 327 7.73 -19.11 7.77
#